data_AF-A0A453K6D7-F1
#
_entry.id   AF-A0A453K6D7-F1
#
_cell.length_a   1.000
_cell.length_b   1.000
_cell.length_c   1.000
_cell.angle_alpha   90.00
_cell.angle_beta   90.00
_cell.angle_gamma   90.00
#
_symmetry.space_group_name_H-M   'P 1'
#
loop_
_entity.id
_entity.type
_entity.pdbx_description
1 polymer ?
#
loop_
_entity_poly.entity_id
_entity_poly.type
_entity_poly.pdbx_seq_one_letter_code
_entity_poly.pdbx_strand_id
1 'polypeptide(L)'
;MVVAPPDKFGETLINERINGGTFTGSENFQLPNKMMANAGMRLYGGAQYHRAMAEFRLVVGSIKCPPITREEIVNACGVEDIHDGTNYSRTACVIAVAKACDTFEPFLHQLSFRLLYILKRLSPISVFLLEKDGEHFSSHDVLVKRVQAAFNRFAESTEQSCRERCMEDLESTTRYVTWSLHNKNRAGLRHFLDSFVAPEQLCANTHTAHSAGLHEQSTGLNDSKQDRPKGELKSSHTSDSNPSGGVSETRLVDLLDNTLWNRRLAPSSERLVYALVHQIFHGIKEHFLVTTELKFNCFLLMPIVDKLAALLREDLESAFEDDLDSIFSVTELRHSLGQKKRELEIELKQMKRLKEKFTEINKKLNSLQVRQQA
;
A
#
# COMPACT_ATOMS: atom_id res chain seq x y z
N MET A 1 8.06 -18.71 26.94
CA MET A 1 7.86 -17.54 26.06
C MET A 1 6.99 -16.55 26.81
N VAL A 2 7.48 -15.33 27.02
CA VAL A 2 6.73 -14.30 27.75
C VAL A 2 5.82 -13.57 26.76
N VAL A 3 4.52 -13.61 27.03
CA VAL A 3 3.48 -13.09 26.13
C VAL A 3 2.71 -12.00 26.86
N ALA A 4 2.40 -10.92 26.14
CA ALA A 4 1.62 -9.81 26.66
C ALA A 4 0.12 -10.19 26.63
N PRO A 5 -0.67 -9.91 27.69
CA PRO A 5 -2.08 -10.30 27.72
C PRO A 5 -2.87 -9.76 26.52
N PRO A 6 -3.48 -10.63 25.68
CA PRO A 6 -4.29 -10.19 24.54
C PRO A 6 -5.47 -9.31 24.95
N ASP A 7 -5.96 -9.43 26.19
CA ASP A 7 -7.04 -8.60 26.75
C ASP A 7 -6.60 -7.18 27.13
N LYS A 8 -5.29 -6.94 27.31
CA LYS A 8 -4.74 -5.59 27.53
C LYS A 8 -4.27 -4.95 26.23
N PHE A 9 -3.56 -5.68 25.38
CA PHE A 9 -2.82 -5.10 24.23
C PHE A 9 -3.35 -5.51 22.84
N GLY A 10 -4.15 -6.56 22.74
CA GLY A 10 -4.74 -6.97 21.47
C GLY A 10 -5.89 -6.08 21.03
N GLU A 11 -6.17 -6.05 19.73
CA GLU A 11 -7.32 -5.37 19.14
C GLU A 11 -8.14 -6.34 18.30
N THR A 12 -9.46 -6.11 18.23
CA THR A 12 -10.31 -6.76 17.23
C THR A 12 -10.18 -6.02 15.89
N LEU A 13 -10.69 -6.61 14.81
CA LEU A 13 -10.77 -5.95 13.51
C LEU A 13 -11.53 -4.60 13.56
N ILE A 14 -12.53 -4.49 14.44
CA ILE A 14 -13.32 -3.26 14.60
C ILE A 14 -12.44 -2.17 15.22
N ASN A 15 -11.70 -2.49 16.28
CA ASN A 15 -10.80 -1.53 16.92
C ASN A 15 -9.68 -1.09 15.97
N GLU A 16 -9.13 -2.00 15.17
CA GLU A 16 -8.15 -1.67 14.12
C GLU A 16 -8.70 -0.65 13.12
N ARG A 17 -9.92 -0.85 12.63
CA ARG A 17 -10.55 0.05 11.66
C ARG A 17 -10.83 1.45 12.23
N ILE A 18 -11.16 1.53 13.52
CA ILE A 18 -11.41 2.79 14.23
C ILE A 18 -10.11 3.54 14.49
N ASN A 19 -9.08 2.86 15.00
CA ASN A 19 -7.85 3.52 15.47
C ASN A 19 -6.77 3.64 14.38
N GLY A 20 -6.64 2.61 13.54
CA GLY A 20 -5.63 2.49 12.48
C GLY A 20 -6.20 2.63 11.06
N GLY A 21 -7.46 3.05 10.92
CA GLY A 21 -8.10 3.31 9.63
C GLY A 21 -8.76 2.08 8.97
N THR A 22 -9.83 2.35 8.23
CA THR A 22 -10.52 1.37 7.39
C THR A 22 -10.01 1.49 5.95
N PHE A 23 -10.06 0.39 5.18
CA PHE A 23 -9.87 0.46 3.74
C PHE A 23 -11.16 0.94 3.08
N THR A 24 -11.11 2.06 2.35
CA THR A 24 -12.27 2.72 1.71
C THR A 24 -11.85 3.33 0.39
N GLY A 25 -12.53 2.96 -0.70
CA GLY A 25 -12.35 3.56 -2.02
C GLY A 25 -13.29 4.75 -2.24
N SER A 26 -13.41 5.16 -3.51
CA SER A 26 -14.40 6.15 -3.97
C SER A 26 -15.84 5.67 -3.74
N GLU A 27 -16.10 4.38 -3.99
CA GLU A 27 -17.28 3.67 -3.52
C GLU A 27 -17.08 3.31 -2.04
N ASN A 28 -18.06 3.63 -1.17
CA ASN A 28 -18.01 3.37 0.29
C ASN A 28 -18.17 1.87 0.66
N PHE A 29 -17.49 0.99 -0.07
CA PHE A 29 -17.49 -0.46 0.14
C PHE A 29 -16.62 -0.82 1.34
N GLN A 30 -17.26 -1.05 2.50
CA GLN A 30 -16.59 -1.62 3.66
C GLN A 30 -16.80 -3.14 3.69
N LEU A 31 -15.70 -3.91 3.71
CA LEU A 31 -15.76 -5.36 3.78
C LEU A 31 -16.46 -5.82 5.08
N PRO A 32 -17.50 -6.68 5.03
CA PRO A 32 -18.16 -7.19 6.23
C PRO A 32 -17.20 -7.93 7.15
N ASN A 33 -17.27 -7.65 8.47
CA ASN A 33 -16.39 -8.27 9.48
C ASN A 33 -16.35 -9.81 9.42
N LYS A 34 -17.44 -10.44 8.98
CA LYS A 34 -17.57 -11.91 8.86
C LYS A 34 -16.68 -12.52 7.76
N MET A 35 -16.21 -11.74 6.80
CA MET A 35 -15.32 -12.21 5.73
C MET A 35 -13.85 -12.31 6.16
N MET A 36 -13.50 -11.66 7.27
CA MET A 36 -12.13 -11.67 7.80
C MET A 36 -11.93 -12.81 8.78
N ALA A 37 -10.94 -13.66 8.50
CA ALA A 37 -10.47 -14.65 9.48
C ALA A 37 -10.03 -13.95 10.77
N ASN A 38 -10.35 -14.55 11.92
CA ASN A 38 -10.00 -14.04 13.25
C ASN A 38 -10.50 -12.61 13.56
N ALA A 39 -11.55 -12.11 12.90
CA ALA A 39 -12.03 -10.72 13.09
C ALA A 39 -12.35 -10.35 14.55
N GLY A 40 -12.93 -11.30 15.31
CA GLY A 40 -13.25 -11.14 16.73
C GLY A 40 -12.09 -11.39 17.70
N MET A 41 -10.96 -11.94 17.22
CA MET A 41 -9.80 -12.22 18.09
C MET A 41 -9.03 -10.93 18.40
N ARG A 42 -8.57 -10.77 19.64
CA ARG A 42 -7.70 -9.66 20.03
C ARG A 42 -6.26 -9.99 19.65
N LEU A 43 -5.73 -9.35 18.59
CA LEU A 43 -4.38 -9.58 18.06
C LEU A 43 -3.52 -8.33 18.19
N TYR A 44 -2.20 -8.51 18.25
CA TYR A 44 -1.21 -7.43 18.22
C TYR A 44 0.03 -7.87 17.42
N GLY A 45 0.87 -6.91 17.01
CA GLY A 45 2.13 -7.19 16.30
C GLY A 45 1.96 -7.96 15.00
N GLY A 46 2.81 -8.96 14.73
CA GLY A 46 2.81 -9.70 13.46
C GLY A 46 1.46 -10.35 13.08
N ALA A 47 0.70 -10.85 14.05
CA ALA A 47 -0.64 -11.39 13.80
C ALA A 47 -1.65 -10.29 13.39
N GLN A 48 -1.48 -9.08 13.95
CA GLN A 48 -2.25 -7.88 13.58
C GLN A 48 -1.89 -7.40 12.18
N TYR A 49 -0.59 -7.34 11.88
CA TYR A 49 -0.03 -7.00 10.56
C TYR A 49 -0.59 -7.91 9.45
N HIS A 50 -0.52 -9.24 9.64
CA HIS A 50 -1.03 -10.18 8.63
C HIS A 50 -2.55 -10.09 8.44
N ARG A 51 -3.32 -9.75 9.48
CA ARG A 51 -4.76 -9.49 9.35
C ARG A 51 -5.03 -8.23 8.52
N ALA A 52 -4.30 -7.14 8.76
CA ALA A 52 -4.42 -5.92 7.95
C ALA A 52 -4.03 -6.15 6.48
N MET A 53 -2.95 -6.90 6.22
CA MET A 53 -2.52 -7.26 4.86
C MET A 53 -3.54 -8.18 4.15
N ALA A 54 -4.14 -9.13 4.88
CA ALA A 54 -5.20 -9.98 4.34
C ALA A 54 -6.47 -9.18 4.00
N GLU A 55 -6.83 -8.18 4.81
CA GLU A 55 -7.95 -7.30 4.53
C GLU A 55 -7.69 -6.42 3.30
N PHE A 56 -6.50 -5.83 3.19
CA PHE A 56 -6.07 -5.07 2.01
C PHE A 56 -6.21 -5.90 0.73
N ARG A 57 -5.70 -7.15 0.72
CA ARG A 57 -5.83 -8.05 -0.43
C ARG A 57 -7.28 -8.36 -0.79
N LEU A 58 -8.15 -8.57 0.20
CA LEU A 58 -9.57 -8.84 -0.06
C LEU A 58 -10.30 -7.62 -0.60
N VAL A 59 -10.06 -6.44 -0.02
CA VAL A 59 -10.67 -5.17 -0.46
C VAL A 59 -10.17 -4.81 -1.85
N VAL A 60 -8.86 -4.61 -2.04
CA VAL A 60 -8.28 -4.22 -3.32
C VAL A 60 -8.51 -5.29 -4.38
N GLY A 61 -8.37 -6.58 -4.04
CA GLY A 61 -8.67 -7.70 -4.95
C GLY A 61 -10.12 -7.74 -5.45
N SER A 62 -11.08 -7.23 -4.67
CA SER A 62 -12.49 -7.12 -5.09
C SER A 62 -12.77 -5.96 -6.06
N ILE A 63 -11.85 -4.98 -6.17
CA ILE A 63 -12.02 -3.80 -7.02
C ILE A 63 -12.07 -4.20 -8.50
N LYS A 64 -13.03 -3.59 -9.21
CA LYS A 64 -13.19 -3.66 -10.66
C LYS A 64 -12.62 -2.39 -11.29
N CYS A 65 -12.30 -2.43 -12.58
CA CYS A 65 -11.92 -1.22 -13.31
C CYS A 65 -13.07 -0.19 -13.19
N PRO A 66 -12.79 1.07 -12.82
CA PRO A 66 -13.80 2.14 -12.80
C PRO A 66 -14.44 2.31 -14.18
N PRO A 67 -15.64 2.93 -14.27
CA PRO A 67 -16.26 3.19 -15.56
C PRO A 67 -15.35 4.03 -16.47
N ILE A 68 -15.35 3.65 -17.74
CA ILE A 68 -14.58 4.28 -18.81
C ILE A 68 -15.59 4.96 -19.75
N THR A 69 -15.42 6.25 -20.00
CA THR A 69 -16.29 6.99 -20.92
C THR A 69 -15.79 6.90 -22.36
N ARG A 70 -16.68 7.12 -23.33
CA ARG A 70 -16.30 7.27 -24.74
C ARG A 70 -15.31 8.42 -24.93
N GLU A 71 -15.50 9.52 -24.19
CA GLU A 71 -14.62 10.69 -24.22
C GLU A 71 -13.19 10.35 -23.78
N GLU A 72 -13.02 9.55 -22.72
CA GLU A 72 -11.71 9.06 -22.28
C GLU A 72 -11.03 8.19 -23.34
N ILE A 73 -11.78 7.23 -23.93
CA ILE A 73 -11.29 6.36 -25.00
C ILE A 73 -10.77 7.18 -26.17
N VAL A 74 -11.57 8.15 -26.61
CA VAL A 74 -11.27 8.94 -27.79
C VAL A 74 -10.16 9.97 -27.51
N ASN A 75 -10.11 10.57 -26.32
CA ASN A 75 -9.01 11.44 -25.90
C ASN A 75 -7.66 10.70 -25.86
N ALA A 76 -7.64 9.45 -25.37
CA ALA A 76 -6.43 8.63 -25.33
C ALA A 76 -6.06 8.00 -26.69
N CYS A 77 -6.98 7.97 -27.66
CA CYS A 77 -6.71 7.48 -29.02
C CYS A 77 -6.08 8.54 -29.93
N GLY A 78 -6.24 9.83 -29.60
CA GLY A 78 -5.69 10.93 -30.36
C GLY A 78 -6.46 11.23 -31.65
N VAL A 79 -5.78 11.84 -32.62
CA VAL A 79 -6.34 12.33 -33.90
C VAL A 79 -5.67 11.61 -35.09
N GLU A 80 -5.28 10.36 -34.92
CA GLU A 80 -4.66 9.56 -35.99
C GLU A 80 -5.73 9.00 -36.94
N ASP A 81 -5.61 9.25 -38.25
CA ASP A 81 -6.55 8.76 -39.27
C ASP A 81 -6.59 7.22 -39.43
N ILE A 82 -5.64 6.50 -38.81
CA ILE A 82 -5.50 5.05 -38.90
C ILE A 82 -5.57 4.44 -37.49
N HIS A 83 -6.62 3.68 -37.21
CA HIS A 83 -6.79 2.99 -35.93
C HIS A 83 -6.59 1.48 -36.08
N ASP A 84 -5.37 1.02 -35.86
CA ASP A 84 -4.98 -0.39 -35.87
C ASP A 84 -4.96 -1.03 -34.48
N GLY A 85 -4.65 -2.34 -34.42
CA GLY A 85 -4.51 -3.07 -33.15
C GLY A 85 -3.44 -2.50 -32.21
N THR A 86 -2.36 -1.94 -32.77
CA THR A 86 -1.29 -1.29 -32.00
C THR A 86 -1.82 -0.04 -31.29
N ASN A 87 -2.54 0.82 -32.01
CA ASN A 87 -3.13 2.04 -31.50
C ASN A 87 -4.20 1.76 -30.43
N TYR A 88 -5.08 0.76 -30.64
CA TYR A 88 -6.01 0.34 -29.59
C TYR A 88 -5.31 -0.18 -28.33
N SER A 89 -4.20 -0.91 -28.49
CA SER A 89 -3.43 -1.39 -27.33
C SER A 89 -2.76 -0.25 -26.55
N ARG A 90 -2.21 0.76 -27.25
CA ARG A 90 -1.62 1.95 -26.62
C ARG A 90 -2.67 2.77 -25.87
N THR A 91 -3.80 3.03 -26.53
CA THR A 91 -4.97 3.71 -25.96
C THR A 91 -5.44 3.00 -24.68
N ALA A 92 -5.58 1.67 -24.74
CA ALA A 92 -6.00 0.88 -23.60
C ALA A 92 -4.99 0.88 -22.44
N CYS A 93 -3.69 0.82 -22.74
CA CYS A 93 -2.65 0.98 -21.72
C CYS A 93 -2.78 2.32 -21.00
N VAL A 94 -2.84 3.45 -21.72
CA VAL A 94 -2.91 4.80 -21.12
C VAL A 94 -4.09 4.95 -20.17
N ILE A 95 -5.28 4.48 -20.56
CA ILE A 95 -6.49 4.56 -19.72
C ILE A 95 -6.38 3.61 -18.52
N ALA A 96 -5.97 2.35 -18.73
CA ALA A 96 -5.84 1.36 -17.65
C ALA A 96 -4.83 1.80 -16.60
N VAL A 97 -3.73 2.42 -17.05
CA VAL A 97 -2.69 3.05 -16.23
C VAL A 97 -3.26 4.15 -15.35
N ALA A 98 -3.88 5.17 -15.94
CA ALA A 98 -4.42 6.31 -15.19
C ALA A 98 -5.45 5.84 -14.16
N LYS A 99 -6.42 5.03 -14.59
CA LYS A 99 -7.44 4.46 -13.72
C LYS A 99 -6.84 3.60 -12.60
N ALA A 100 -5.75 2.86 -12.85
CA ALA A 100 -5.08 2.05 -11.83
C ALA A 100 -4.35 2.90 -10.79
N CYS A 101 -3.61 3.93 -11.20
CA CYS A 101 -2.98 4.89 -10.28
C CYS A 101 -4.03 5.54 -9.37
N ASP A 102 -5.02 6.22 -9.97
CA ASP A 102 -6.11 6.91 -9.27
C ASP A 102 -6.85 5.99 -8.28
N THR A 103 -7.00 4.72 -8.63
CA THR A 103 -7.72 3.74 -7.81
C THR A 103 -6.87 3.18 -6.68
N PHE A 104 -5.58 2.89 -6.89
CA PHE A 104 -4.76 2.10 -5.96
C PHE A 104 -3.88 2.92 -5.02
N GLU A 105 -3.47 4.13 -5.42
CA GLU A 105 -2.70 5.05 -4.57
C GLU A 105 -3.37 5.32 -3.19
N PRO A 106 -4.68 5.63 -3.10
CA PRO A 106 -5.34 5.84 -1.81
C PRO A 106 -5.27 4.62 -0.88
N PHE A 107 -5.37 3.40 -1.43
CA PHE A 107 -5.26 2.17 -0.64
C PHE A 107 -3.85 1.90 -0.14
N LEU A 108 -2.82 2.31 -0.90
CA LEU A 108 -1.45 2.23 -0.44
C LEU A 108 -1.25 3.14 0.79
N HIS A 109 -1.72 4.39 0.73
CA HIS A 109 -1.68 5.31 1.87
C HIS A 109 -2.44 4.77 3.10
N GLN A 110 -3.63 4.18 2.90
CA GLN A 110 -4.42 3.55 3.97
C GLN A 110 -3.70 2.34 4.59
N LEU A 111 -3.06 1.50 3.76
CA LEU A 111 -2.26 0.36 4.24
C LEU A 111 -1.05 0.85 5.04
N SER A 112 -0.28 1.77 4.47
CA SER A 112 0.84 2.46 5.12
C SER A 112 0.50 2.97 6.51
N PHE A 113 -0.57 3.78 6.62
CA PHE A 113 -1.03 4.34 7.88
C PHE A 113 -1.38 3.25 8.90
N ARG A 114 -2.09 2.20 8.47
CA ARG A 114 -2.50 1.10 9.35
C ARG A 114 -1.34 0.24 9.82
N LEU A 115 -0.37 -0.03 8.96
CA LEU A 115 0.83 -0.80 9.32
C LEU A 115 1.75 0.03 10.25
N LEU A 116 1.89 1.34 10.02
CA LEU A 116 2.57 2.25 10.95
C LEU A 116 1.89 2.29 12.33
N TYR A 117 0.56 2.33 12.36
CA TYR A 117 -0.20 2.26 13.61
C TYR A 117 0.08 0.96 14.37
N ILE A 118 0.01 -0.20 13.71
CA ILE A 118 0.34 -1.51 14.30
C ILE A 118 1.78 -1.53 14.82
N LEU A 119 2.72 -0.94 14.09
CA LEU A 119 4.13 -0.85 14.47
C LEU A 119 4.33 0.01 15.73
N LYS A 120 3.75 1.21 15.78
CA LYS A 120 3.81 2.12 16.94
C LYS A 120 3.26 1.48 18.22
N ARG A 121 2.25 0.61 18.11
CA ARG A 121 1.71 -0.16 19.26
C ARG A 121 2.68 -1.17 19.85
N LEU A 122 3.73 -1.59 19.13
CA LEU A 122 4.74 -2.50 19.69
C LEU A 122 5.54 -1.85 20.82
N SER A 123 5.79 -0.54 20.77
CA SER A 123 6.56 0.17 21.80
C SER A 123 6.02 -0.04 23.23
N PRO A 124 4.75 0.28 23.58
CA PRO A 124 4.22 0.05 24.91
C PRO A 124 4.06 -1.44 25.27
N ILE A 125 3.97 -2.34 24.28
CA ILE A 125 3.95 -3.79 24.51
C ILE A 125 5.34 -4.27 24.95
N SER A 126 6.40 -3.81 24.27
CA SER A 126 7.79 -4.16 24.61
C SER A 126 8.18 -3.64 25.99
N VAL A 127 7.81 -2.41 26.36
CA VAL A 127 8.07 -1.87 27.72
C VAL A 127 7.41 -2.75 28.79
N PHE A 128 6.14 -3.13 28.60
CA PHE A 128 5.44 -4.03 29.54
C PHE A 128 6.06 -5.43 29.63
N LEU A 129 6.61 -5.95 28.53
CA LEU A 129 7.31 -7.24 28.54
C LEU A 129 8.63 -7.15 29.33
N LEU A 130 9.40 -6.08 29.14
CA LEU A 130 10.64 -5.84 29.89
C LEU A 130 10.38 -5.69 31.40
N GLU A 131 9.37 -4.90 31.78
CA GLU A 131 8.94 -4.76 33.19
C GLU A 131 8.57 -6.11 33.83
N LYS A 132 7.91 -6.99 33.06
CA LYS A 132 7.49 -8.31 33.52
C LYS A 132 8.66 -9.29 33.69
N ASP A 133 9.72 -9.12 32.91
CA ASP A 133 10.93 -9.95 32.98
C ASP A 133 11.89 -9.50 34.10
N GLY A 134 11.53 -8.44 34.84
CA GLY A 134 12.27 -7.93 36.00
C GLY A 134 13.14 -6.70 35.71
N GLU A 135 13.20 -6.27 34.45
CA GLU A 135 13.94 -5.07 34.05
C GLU A 135 13.10 -3.81 34.37
N HIS A 136 13.47 -3.10 35.45
CA HIS A 136 12.72 -1.95 35.98
C HIS A 136 12.88 -0.66 35.16
N PHE A 137 12.65 -0.72 33.85
CA PHE A 137 12.63 0.43 32.92
C PHE A 137 11.71 1.57 33.37
N SER A 138 10.62 1.26 34.07
CA SER A 138 9.69 2.23 34.67
C SER A 138 10.32 3.17 35.70
N SER A 139 11.55 2.91 36.17
CA SER A 139 12.30 3.83 37.03
C SER A 139 13.02 4.94 36.23
N HIS A 140 13.10 4.82 34.91
CA HIS A 140 13.85 5.71 34.02
C HIS A 140 12.96 6.25 32.90
N ASP A 141 11.96 7.03 33.31
CA ASP A 141 10.97 7.69 32.46
C ASP A 141 11.58 8.45 31.25
N VAL A 142 12.74 9.09 31.44
CA VAL A 142 13.48 9.82 30.41
C VAL A 142 14.04 8.87 29.34
N LEU A 143 14.72 7.80 29.77
CA LEU A 143 15.23 6.73 28.90
C LEU A 143 14.09 6.08 28.09
N VAL A 144 12.98 5.72 28.75
CA VAL A 144 11.81 5.09 28.09
C VAL A 144 11.22 6.03 27.02
N LYS A 145 11.05 7.32 27.35
CA LYS A 145 10.59 8.34 26.39
C LYS A 145 11.56 8.52 25.23
N ARG A 146 12.88 8.50 25.46
CA ARG A 146 13.90 8.58 24.40
C ARG A 146 13.85 7.38 23.47
N VAL A 147 13.88 6.16 24.00
CA VAL A 147 13.79 4.92 23.22
C VAL A 147 12.48 4.86 22.43
N GLN A 148 11.36 5.28 23.02
CA GLN A 148 10.08 5.39 22.32
C GLN A 148 10.10 6.43 21.19
N ALA A 149 10.75 7.59 21.38
CA ALA A 149 10.91 8.59 20.34
C ALA A 149 11.81 8.10 19.19
N ALA A 150 12.93 7.46 19.49
CA ALA A 150 13.82 6.85 18.50
C ALA A 150 13.11 5.73 17.71
N PHE A 151 12.37 4.86 18.40
CA PHE A 151 11.53 3.82 17.77
C PHE A 151 10.47 4.42 16.84
N ASN A 152 9.76 5.47 17.28
CA ASN A 152 8.73 6.13 16.47
C ASN A 152 9.32 6.78 15.20
N ARG A 153 10.46 7.48 15.32
CA ARG A 153 11.19 8.06 14.17
C ARG A 153 11.64 6.98 13.19
N PHE A 154 12.18 5.87 13.70
CA PHE A 154 12.56 4.72 12.88
C PHE A 154 11.35 4.12 12.14
N ALA A 155 10.23 3.93 12.85
CA ALA A 155 9.00 3.40 12.30
C ALA A 155 8.43 4.29 11.17
N GLU A 156 8.40 5.61 11.39
CA GLU A 156 7.95 6.61 10.40
C GLU A 156 8.86 6.64 9.17
N SER A 157 10.18 6.72 9.35
CA SER A 157 11.15 6.75 8.25
C SER A 157 11.14 5.45 7.42
N THR A 158 11.06 4.30 8.10
CA THR A 158 11.01 2.98 7.44
C THR A 158 9.70 2.80 6.67
N GLU A 159 8.56 3.21 7.25
CA GLU A 159 7.28 3.18 6.53
C GLU A 159 7.28 4.12 5.34
N GLN A 160 7.74 5.36 5.51
CA GLN A 160 7.83 6.34 4.43
C GLN A 160 8.66 5.81 3.25
N SER A 161 9.87 5.30 3.51
CA SER A 161 10.72 4.74 2.43
C SER A 161 10.10 3.49 1.79
N CYS A 162 9.37 2.67 2.56
CA CYS A 162 8.62 1.54 2.00
C CYS A 162 7.47 2.01 1.10
N ARG A 163 6.72 3.02 1.51
CA ARG A 163 5.60 3.62 0.76
C ARG A 163 6.07 4.27 -0.53
N GLU A 164 7.14 5.06 -0.47
CA GLU A 164 7.76 5.71 -1.63
C GLU A 164 8.16 4.65 -2.68
N ARG A 165 8.83 3.57 -2.27
CA ARG A 165 9.15 2.44 -3.16
C ARG A 165 7.90 1.79 -3.75
N CYS A 166 6.79 1.68 -3.02
CA CYS A 166 5.55 1.12 -3.57
C CYS A 166 4.87 2.08 -4.57
N MET A 167 4.95 3.40 -4.34
CA MET A 167 4.50 4.41 -5.31
C MET A 167 5.34 4.39 -6.59
N GLU A 168 6.67 4.36 -6.47
CA GLU A 168 7.59 4.22 -7.60
C GLU A 168 7.30 2.96 -8.44
N ASP A 169 6.91 1.84 -7.80
CA ASP A 169 6.50 0.63 -8.51
C ASP A 169 5.15 0.79 -9.22
N LEU A 170 4.19 1.48 -8.60
CA LEU A 170 2.89 1.77 -9.21
C LEU A 170 3.07 2.69 -10.44
N GLU A 171 3.89 3.73 -10.33
CA GLU A 171 4.24 4.66 -11.43
C GLU A 171 5.13 4.03 -12.53
N SER A 172 6.00 3.08 -12.20
CA SER A 172 6.90 2.45 -13.17
C SER A 172 6.28 1.25 -13.88
N THR A 173 5.50 0.43 -13.17
CA THR A 173 4.65 -0.63 -13.76
C THR A 173 3.71 -0.03 -14.81
N THR A 174 3.21 1.17 -14.55
CA THR A 174 2.32 1.90 -15.47
C THR A 174 3.05 2.62 -16.60
N ARG A 175 4.34 2.98 -16.43
CA ARG A 175 5.18 3.57 -17.50
C ARG A 175 5.64 2.53 -18.54
N TYR A 176 5.83 1.27 -18.14
CA TYR A 176 6.35 0.21 -19.00
C TYR A 176 5.43 -1.02 -19.02
N VAL A 177 4.15 -0.82 -19.40
CA VAL A 177 3.18 -1.91 -19.60
C VAL A 177 3.61 -2.78 -20.79
N THR A 178 4.46 -3.78 -20.51
CA THR A 178 4.77 -4.84 -21.46
C THR A 178 3.66 -5.89 -21.43
N TRP A 179 3.17 -6.28 -22.62
CA TRP A 179 2.22 -7.38 -22.78
C TRP A 179 2.71 -8.72 -22.17
N SER A 180 4.02 -8.85 -21.89
CA SER A 180 4.62 -10.02 -21.24
C SER A 180 4.20 -10.24 -19.78
N LEU A 181 3.65 -9.25 -19.06
CA LEU A 181 3.04 -9.50 -17.74
C LEU A 181 1.82 -10.46 -17.81
N HIS A 182 1.26 -10.68 -19.01
CA HIS A 182 -0.13 -11.11 -19.21
C HIS A 182 -0.31 -12.53 -19.77
N ASN A 183 0.65 -13.45 -19.63
CA ASN A 183 0.50 -14.79 -20.24
C ASN A 183 -0.75 -15.57 -19.77
N LYS A 184 -1.20 -15.34 -18.52
CA LYS A 184 -2.48 -15.87 -17.99
C LYS A 184 -3.71 -15.14 -18.54
N ASN A 185 -3.58 -13.87 -18.90
CA ASN A 185 -4.67 -12.98 -19.31
C ASN A 185 -5.05 -13.10 -20.80
N ARG A 186 -4.25 -13.80 -21.63
CA ARG A 186 -4.60 -14.07 -23.05
C ARG A 186 -5.85 -14.93 -23.19
N ALA A 187 -6.06 -15.92 -22.31
CA ALA A 187 -7.22 -16.80 -22.35
C ALA A 187 -8.52 -16.06 -21.96
N GLY A 188 -8.46 -15.22 -20.91
CA GLY A 188 -9.59 -14.39 -20.48
C GLY A 188 -10.03 -13.40 -21.56
N LEU A 189 -9.08 -12.72 -22.21
CA LEU A 189 -9.39 -11.82 -23.34
C LEU A 189 -10.05 -12.57 -24.50
N ARG A 190 -9.57 -13.78 -24.83
CA ARG A 190 -10.18 -14.60 -25.88
C ARG A 190 -11.62 -14.99 -25.56
N HIS A 191 -11.89 -15.48 -24.35
CA HIS A 191 -13.25 -15.81 -23.90
C HIS A 191 -14.17 -14.58 -23.87
N PHE A 192 -13.65 -13.41 -23.54
CA PHE A 192 -14.40 -12.15 -23.57
C PHE A 192 -14.71 -11.70 -25.01
N LEU A 193 -13.77 -11.86 -25.94
CA LEU A 193 -13.97 -11.59 -27.36
C LEU A 193 -14.95 -12.59 -28.01
N ASP A 194 -14.83 -13.88 -27.70
CA ASP A 194 -15.75 -14.93 -28.19
C ASP A 194 -17.20 -14.65 -27.71
N SER A 195 -17.37 -14.06 -26.51
CA SER A 195 -18.67 -13.63 -25.97
C SER A 195 -19.32 -12.50 -26.78
N PHE A 196 -18.55 -11.72 -27.54
CA PHE A 196 -19.08 -10.69 -28.46
C PHE A 196 -19.46 -11.23 -29.84
N VAL A 197 -18.98 -12.42 -30.24
CA VAL A 197 -19.31 -13.05 -31.53
C VAL A 197 -20.61 -13.85 -31.44
N ALA A 198 -20.92 -14.38 -30.25
CA ALA A 198 -22.12 -15.18 -29.98
C ALA A 198 -23.49 -14.54 -30.34
N PRO A 199 -23.72 -13.20 -30.25
CA PRO A 199 -25.03 -12.61 -30.56
C PRO A 199 -25.41 -12.64 -32.04
N GLU A 200 -24.43 -12.67 -32.96
CA GLU A 200 -24.70 -12.49 -34.40
C GLU A 200 -25.03 -13.81 -35.14
N GLN A 201 -24.73 -14.97 -34.55
CA GLN A 201 -25.00 -16.28 -35.18
C GLN A 201 -26.43 -16.82 -34.96
N LEU A 202 -27.25 -16.18 -34.12
CA LEU A 202 -28.61 -16.64 -33.80
C LEU A 202 -29.72 -16.03 -34.68
N CYS A 203 -29.42 -15.08 -35.57
CA CYS A 203 -30.40 -14.44 -36.46
C CYS A 203 -30.23 -14.79 -37.96
N ALA A 204 -29.29 -15.67 -38.31
CA ALA A 204 -29.03 -16.07 -39.69
C ALA A 204 -28.96 -17.59 -39.83
N ASN A 205 -30.08 -18.29 -39.60
CA ASN A 205 -30.35 -19.62 -40.15
C ASN A 205 -31.82 -20.06 -39.93
N THR A 206 -32.70 -19.61 -40.81
CA THR A 206 -33.94 -20.33 -41.14
C THR A 206 -34.07 -20.38 -42.66
N HIS A 207 -34.46 -21.55 -43.19
CA HIS A 207 -34.45 -21.95 -44.61
C HIS A 207 -33.02 -22.20 -45.16
N THR A 208 -32.65 -23.37 -45.73
CA THR A 208 -33.43 -24.56 -46.14
C THR A 208 -32.54 -25.82 -46.10
N ALA A 209 -33.15 -27.01 -46.08
CA ALA A 209 -32.47 -28.32 -45.98
C ALA A 209 -32.00 -28.89 -47.34
N HIS A 210 -31.49 -30.14 -47.31
CA HIS A 210 -30.95 -30.97 -48.41
C HIS A 210 -29.47 -30.67 -48.81
N SER A 211 -28.59 -31.64 -49.05
CA SER A 211 -28.64 -33.11 -48.88
C SER A 211 -27.21 -33.71 -48.89
N ALA A 212 -27.06 -35.00 -48.53
CA ALA A 212 -25.79 -35.68 -48.30
C ALA A 212 -24.85 -35.85 -49.52
N GLY A 213 -23.54 -36.01 -49.25
CA GLY A 213 -22.51 -36.42 -50.21
C GLY A 213 -21.16 -36.70 -49.52
N LEU A 214 -20.54 -37.84 -49.84
CA LEU A 214 -19.28 -38.35 -49.25
C LEU A 214 -18.04 -38.04 -50.14
N HIS A 215 -16.86 -38.50 -49.68
CA HIS A 215 -15.56 -38.65 -50.38
C HIS A 215 -14.64 -37.41 -50.35
N GLU A 216 -13.50 -37.40 -49.65
CA GLU A 216 -12.21 -38.14 -49.75
C GLU A 216 -11.18 -37.59 -50.76
N GLN A 217 -10.05 -37.15 -50.18
CA GLN A 217 -8.65 -37.35 -50.62
C GLN A 217 -8.23 -37.10 -52.09
N SER A 218 -7.31 -36.14 -52.31
CA SER A 218 -6.04 -36.37 -53.06
C SER A 218 -5.20 -35.09 -53.29
N THR A 219 -3.92 -35.23 -52.93
CA THR A 219 -2.69 -34.58 -53.42
C THR A 219 -2.62 -34.03 -54.86
N GLY A 220 -1.84 -32.96 -55.06
CA GLY A 220 -1.28 -32.55 -56.36
C GLY A 220 -0.30 -31.36 -56.26
N LEU A 221 0.98 -31.57 -56.61
CA LEU A 221 2.04 -30.54 -56.70
C LEU A 221 2.24 -30.11 -58.17
N ASN A 222 2.51 -28.82 -58.45
CA ASN A 222 3.80 -28.33 -59.03
C ASN A 222 3.75 -26.94 -59.71
N ASP A 223 4.89 -26.24 -59.53
CA ASP A 223 5.63 -25.32 -60.43
C ASP A 223 4.99 -24.17 -61.24
N SER A 224 5.32 -22.95 -60.77
CA SER A 224 6.28 -22.00 -61.39
C SER A 224 5.99 -21.21 -62.69
N LYS A 225 6.59 -19.99 -62.71
CA LYS A 225 6.83 -19.03 -63.82
C LYS A 225 5.65 -18.15 -64.31
N GLN A 226 5.85 -16.89 -64.71
CA GLN A 226 6.90 -15.87 -64.45
C GLN A 226 6.41 -14.47 -64.90
N ASP A 227 7.15 -13.42 -64.53
CA ASP A 227 7.32 -12.13 -65.21
C ASP A 227 6.16 -11.14 -65.46
N ARG A 228 6.16 -10.09 -64.62
CA ARG A 228 6.07 -8.66 -65.01
C ARG A 228 7.51 -8.11 -65.04
N PRO A 229 7.90 -6.99 -65.74
CA PRO A 229 7.21 -5.69 -65.60
C PRO A 229 7.38 -4.63 -66.75
N LYS A 230 6.88 -3.41 -66.44
CA LYS A 230 7.23 -2.06 -66.97
C LYS A 230 6.72 -1.60 -68.35
N GLY A 231 6.21 -0.36 -68.35
CA GLY A 231 5.93 0.51 -69.49
C GLY A 231 5.43 1.87 -68.97
N GLU A 232 6.11 2.96 -69.31
CA GLU A 232 5.86 4.31 -68.76
C GLU A 232 5.05 5.23 -69.69
N LEU A 233 4.56 6.34 -69.09
CA LEU A 233 4.33 7.66 -69.69
C LEU A 233 3.32 7.83 -70.85
N LYS A 234 2.31 8.69 -70.60
CA LYS A 234 2.12 9.94 -71.37
C LYS A 234 1.21 10.96 -70.66
N SER A 235 1.45 12.24 -70.97
CA SER A 235 0.78 13.44 -70.43
C SER A 235 0.17 14.25 -71.58
N SER A 236 -0.92 15.01 -71.33
CA SER A 236 -1.19 16.30 -72.00
C SER A 236 -2.33 17.12 -71.35
N HIS A 237 -1.99 18.34 -70.89
CA HIS A 237 -2.68 19.64 -71.12
C HIS A 237 -4.20 19.81 -70.82
N THR A 238 -4.60 20.57 -69.77
CA THR A 238 -4.85 22.05 -69.67
C THR A 238 -6.09 22.55 -70.44
N SER A 239 -6.95 23.46 -69.94
CA SER A 239 -6.89 24.40 -68.79
C SER A 239 -8.25 24.39 -67.99
N ASP A 240 -8.78 25.39 -67.25
CA ASP A 240 -8.42 26.80 -66.92
C ASP A 240 -9.12 27.35 -65.63
N SER A 241 -8.83 28.62 -65.30
CA SER A 241 -9.57 29.64 -64.52
C SER A 241 -10.18 29.37 -63.13
N ASN A 242 -9.54 30.00 -62.11
CA ASN A 242 -10.07 30.39 -60.80
C ASN A 242 -10.91 31.69 -60.90
N PRO A 243 -11.81 32.09 -59.97
CA PRO A 243 -11.49 32.25 -58.52
C PRO A 243 -12.61 32.05 -57.47
N SER A 244 -12.28 31.49 -56.30
CA SER A 244 -13.02 31.74 -55.04
C SER A 244 -12.22 31.36 -53.78
N GLY A 245 -11.35 32.28 -53.32
CA GLY A 245 -10.49 32.13 -52.14
C GLY A 245 -11.21 32.19 -50.78
N GLY A 246 -12.32 31.48 -50.62
CA GLY A 246 -13.05 31.33 -49.35
C GLY A 246 -13.67 29.94 -49.13
N VAL A 247 -13.79 29.13 -50.20
CA VAL A 247 -14.35 27.76 -50.15
C VAL A 247 -13.31 26.75 -49.63
N SER A 248 -12.03 27.02 -49.82
CA SER A 248 -10.94 26.18 -49.30
C SER A 248 -10.83 26.27 -47.78
N GLU A 249 -10.86 27.47 -47.20
CA GLU A 249 -10.77 27.66 -45.75
C GLU A 249 -12.00 27.11 -45.03
N THR A 250 -13.21 27.37 -45.52
CA THR A 250 -14.43 26.77 -44.95
C THR A 250 -14.45 25.25 -45.07
N ARG A 251 -14.00 24.65 -46.18
CA ARG A 251 -13.82 23.19 -46.26
C ARG A 251 -12.73 22.64 -45.37
N LEU A 252 -11.66 23.40 -45.10
CA LEU A 252 -10.59 22.98 -44.21
C LEU A 252 -11.01 23.12 -42.74
N VAL A 253 -11.83 24.12 -42.42
CA VAL A 253 -12.51 24.27 -41.12
C VAL A 253 -13.58 23.19 -40.95
N ASP A 254 -14.39 22.87 -41.97
CA ASP A 254 -15.35 21.76 -41.92
C ASP A 254 -14.64 20.39 -41.86
N LEU A 255 -13.49 20.21 -42.51
CA LEU A 255 -12.67 19.00 -42.37
C LEU A 255 -12.00 18.94 -41.01
N LEU A 256 -11.49 20.06 -40.47
CA LEU A 256 -10.99 20.13 -39.11
C LEU A 256 -12.13 19.86 -38.12
N ASP A 257 -13.32 20.42 -38.29
CA ASP A 257 -14.48 20.13 -37.45
C ASP A 257 -14.91 18.65 -37.59
N ASN A 258 -14.88 18.07 -38.78
CA ASN A 258 -15.16 16.64 -38.93
C ASN A 258 -14.04 15.74 -38.37
N THR A 259 -12.78 16.14 -38.41
CA THR A 259 -11.66 15.37 -37.84
C THR A 259 -11.52 15.58 -36.32
N LEU A 260 -11.90 16.75 -35.79
CA LEU A 260 -11.87 17.10 -34.37
C LEU A 260 -13.15 16.69 -33.63
N TRP A 261 -14.34 16.83 -34.24
CA TRP A 261 -15.62 16.47 -33.61
C TRP A 261 -16.17 15.12 -34.08
N ASN A 262 -16.06 14.76 -35.36
CA ASN A 262 -16.45 13.44 -35.87
C ASN A 262 -15.35 12.38 -35.62
N ARG A 263 -14.95 12.27 -34.35
CA ARG A 263 -14.16 11.18 -33.75
C ARG A 263 -14.95 9.85 -33.79
N ARG A 264 -15.22 9.35 -34.99
CA ARG A 264 -16.02 8.14 -35.25
C ARG A 264 -15.16 6.88 -35.14
N LEU A 265 -14.66 6.60 -33.93
CA LEU A 265 -14.35 5.21 -33.57
C LEU A 265 -15.59 4.36 -33.84
N ALA A 266 -15.42 3.27 -34.58
CA ALA A 266 -16.47 2.30 -34.83
C ALA A 266 -16.94 1.70 -33.49
N PRO A 267 -18.25 1.38 -33.33
CA PRO A 267 -18.74 0.75 -32.09
C PRO A 267 -18.02 -0.56 -31.73
N SER A 268 -17.43 -1.25 -32.70
CA SER A 268 -16.59 -2.43 -32.51
C SER A 268 -15.21 -2.11 -31.93
N SER A 269 -14.56 -1.02 -32.34
CA SER A 269 -13.24 -0.64 -31.82
C SER A 269 -13.29 -0.02 -30.44
N GLU A 270 -14.34 0.75 -30.12
CA GLU A 270 -14.59 1.23 -28.75
C GLU A 270 -14.74 0.07 -27.76
N ARG A 271 -15.53 -0.96 -28.12
CA ARG A 271 -15.67 -2.20 -27.32
C ARG A 271 -14.36 -2.96 -27.16
N LEU A 272 -13.51 -2.99 -28.20
CA LEU A 272 -12.21 -3.65 -28.15
C LEU A 272 -11.24 -2.91 -27.21
N VAL A 273 -11.18 -1.58 -27.27
CA VAL A 273 -10.40 -0.77 -26.32
C VAL A 273 -10.92 -1.00 -24.89
N TYR A 274 -12.23 -0.94 -24.68
CA TYR A 274 -12.85 -1.21 -23.38
C TYR A 274 -12.47 -2.59 -22.81
N ALA A 275 -12.51 -3.64 -23.63
CA ALA A 275 -12.08 -4.99 -23.28
C ALA A 275 -10.60 -5.03 -22.84
N LEU A 276 -9.73 -4.37 -23.59
CA LEU A 276 -8.30 -4.30 -23.29
C LEU A 276 -8.03 -3.53 -21.99
N VAL A 277 -8.71 -2.39 -21.76
CA VAL A 277 -8.54 -1.59 -20.53
C VAL A 277 -8.86 -2.43 -19.30
N HIS A 278 -10.01 -3.13 -19.29
CA HIS A 278 -10.39 -4.00 -18.17
C HIS A 278 -9.37 -5.11 -17.92
N GLN A 279 -8.81 -5.69 -18.98
CA GLN A 279 -7.85 -6.79 -18.86
C GLN A 279 -6.47 -6.34 -18.40
N ILE A 280 -6.02 -5.15 -18.82
CA ILE A 280 -4.77 -4.53 -18.37
C ILE A 280 -4.92 -4.06 -16.92
N PHE A 281 -6.02 -3.40 -16.57
CA PHE A 281 -6.33 -2.99 -15.19
C PHE A 281 -6.34 -4.19 -14.23
N HIS A 282 -6.94 -5.31 -14.64
CA HIS A 282 -6.89 -6.54 -13.84
C HIS A 282 -5.46 -7.05 -13.65
N GLY A 283 -4.63 -7.05 -14.70
CA GLY A 283 -3.22 -7.43 -14.60
C GLY A 283 -2.40 -6.52 -13.68
N ILE A 284 -2.61 -5.19 -13.77
CA ILE A 284 -1.97 -4.21 -12.87
C ILE A 284 -2.40 -4.46 -11.42
N LYS A 285 -3.69 -4.73 -11.16
CA LYS A 285 -4.20 -5.05 -9.82
C LYS A 285 -3.51 -6.26 -9.19
N GLU A 286 -3.43 -7.38 -9.91
CA GLU A 286 -2.78 -8.60 -9.41
C GLU A 286 -1.29 -8.38 -9.14
N HIS A 287 -0.60 -7.64 -10.02
CA HIS A 287 0.79 -7.26 -9.82
C HIS A 287 0.96 -6.37 -8.58
N PHE A 288 0.17 -5.30 -8.46
CA PHE A 288 0.18 -4.35 -7.35
C PHE A 288 -0.06 -5.03 -5.99
N LEU A 289 -0.98 -5.97 -5.91
CA LEU A 289 -1.22 -6.75 -4.68
C LEU A 289 0.01 -7.53 -4.24
N VAL A 290 0.65 -8.25 -5.17
CA VAL A 290 1.82 -9.09 -4.90
C VAL A 290 3.06 -8.24 -4.58
N THR A 291 3.33 -7.19 -5.36
CA THR A 291 4.49 -6.32 -5.11
C THR A 291 4.33 -5.52 -3.83
N THR A 292 3.14 -5.00 -3.52
CA THR A 292 2.89 -4.25 -2.29
C THR A 292 3.08 -5.13 -1.05
N GLU A 293 2.51 -6.35 -1.02
CA GLU A 293 2.71 -7.29 0.08
C GLU A 293 4.20 -7.65 0.25
N LEU A 294 4.88 -7.98 -0.86
CA LEU A 294 6.31 -8.29 -0.84
C LEU A 294 7.14 -7.10 -0.33
N LYS A 295 6.85 -5.88 -0.78
CA LYS A 295 7.58 -4.67 -0.37
C LYS A 295 7.39 -4.33 1.09
N PHE A 296 6.17 -4.38 1.65
CA PHE A 296 6.00 -4.18 3.09
C PHE A 296 6.70 -5.29 3.91
N ASN A 297 6.69 -6.54 3.44
CA ASN A 297 7.44 -7.60 4.12
C ASN A 297 8.97 -7.36 4.07
N CYS A 298 9.53 -6.95 2.93
CA CYS A 298 10.98 -6.77 2.77
C CYS A 298 11.52 -5.41 3.26
N PHE A 299 10.73 -4.34 3.20
CA PHE A 299 11.16 -2.96 3.47
C PHE A 299 10.50 -2.31 4.68
N LEU A 300 9.43 -2.90 5.26
CA LEU A 300 8.93 -2.52 6.58
C LEU A 300 9.29 -3.58 7.64
N LEU A 301 8.96 -4.87 7.43
CA LEU A 301 9.21 -5.90 8.46
C LEU A 301 10.70 -6.23 8.68
N MET A 302 11.46 -6.53 7.63
CA MET A 302 12.87 -6.91 7.81
C MET A 302 13.72 -5.83 8.51
N PRO A 303 13.61 -4.52 8.20
CA PRO A 303 14.35 -3.50 8.95
C PRO A 303 14.03 -3.44 10.45
N ILE A 304 12.79 -3.76 10.86
CA ILE A 304 12.41 -3.83 12.29
C ILE A 304 13.16 -4.97 12.99
N VAL A 305 13.40 -6.08 12.30
CA VAL A 305 14.14 -7.23 12.84
C VAL A 305 15.65 -6.97 12.82
N ASP A 306 16.17 -6.50 11.69
CA ASP A 306 17.61 -6.49 11.42
C ASP A 306 18.31 -5.20 11.87
N LYS A 307 17.64 -4.04 11.79
CA LYS A 307 18.27 -2.71 11.94
C LYS A 307 17.88 -1.99 13.22
N LEU A 308 16.65 -2.18 13.71
CA LEU A 308 16.14 -1.44 14.87
C LEU A 308 17.05 -1.56 16.10
N ALA A 309 17.53 -2.77 16.41
CA ALA A 309 18.36 -3.01 17.58
C ALA A 309 19.77 -2.40 17.46
N ALA A 310 20.27 -2.16 16.25
CA ALA A 310 21.52 -1.43 16.03
C ALA A 310 21.30 0.08 16.19
N LEU A 311 20.27 0.62 15.54
CA LEU A 311 19.95 2.06 15.56
C LEU A 311 19.55 2.57 16.96
N LEU A 312 18.82 1.77 17.74
CA LEU A 312 18.51 2.11 19.14
C LEU A 312 19.75 2.09 20.03
N ARG A 313 20.75 1.25 19.73
CA ARG A 313 22.03 1.24 20.45
C ARG A 313 22.84 2.48 20.09
N GLU A 314 22.94 2.81 18.80
CA GLU A 314 23.67 3.97 18.29
C GLU A 314 23.11 5.31 18.82
N ASP A 315 21.78 5.49 18.86
CA ASP A 315 21.16 6.70 19.47
C ASP A 315 21.45 6.80 20.97
N LEU A 316 21.47 5.68 21.70
CA LEU A 316 21.77 5.65 23.13
C LEU A 316 23.27 5.85 23.42
N GLU A 317 24.17 5.29 22.61
CA GLU A 317 25.62 5.46 22.73
C GLU A 317 26.01 6.91 22.44
N SER A 318 25.54 7.50 21.32
CA SER A 318 25.75 8.92 21.01
C SER A 318 25.23 9.84 22.12
N ALA A 319 24.03 9.58 22.63
CA ALA A 319 23.45 10.36 23.72
C ALA A 319 24.23 10.26 25.04
N PHE A 320 24.88 9.11 25.28
CA PHE A 320 25.65 8.84 26.48
C PHE A 320 27.03 9.53 26.43
N GLU A 321 27.60 9.67 25.24
CA GLU A 321 28.80 10.48 25.00
C GLU A 321 28.52 11.99 25.12
N ASP A 322 27.35 12.46 24.66
CA ASP A 322 26.96 13.87 24.71
C ASP A 322 26.61 14.37 26.12
N ASP A 323 25.60 13.78 26.77
CA ASP A 323 25.13 14.19 28.10
C ASP A 323 24.36 13.07 28.84
N LEU A 324 24.95 12.60 29.94
CA LEU A 324 24.36 11.63 30.85
C LEU A 324 23.05 12.11 31.50
N ASP A 325 22.90 13.40 31.79
CA ASP A 325 21.67 13.96 32.36
C ASP A 325 20.52 13.99 31.31
N SER A 326 20.83 13.83 30.02
CA SER A 326 19.82 13.75 28.94
C SER A 326 19.15 12.37 28.81
N ILE A 327 19.76 11.31 29.37
CA ILE A 327 19.24 9.94 29.37
C ILE A 327 18.66 9.56 30.74
N PHE A 328 19.38 9.92 31.80
CA PHE A 328 19.03 9.60 33.17
C PHE A 328 18.94 10.90 33.96
N SER A 329 17.91 11.08 34.79
CA SER A 329 17.80 12.26 35.67
C SER A 329 18.82 12.17 36.84
N VAL A 330 20.13 12.10 36.56
CA VAL A 330 21.19 11.88 37.55
C VAL A 330 21.21 13.01 38.57
N THR A 331 21.09 14.25 38.10
CA THR A 331 20.92 15.46 38.92
C THR A 331 19.71 15.41 39.86
N GLU A 332 18.52 15.06 39.34
CA GLU A 332 17.29 14.94 40.12
C GLU A 332 17.36 13.81 41.16
N LEU A 333 17.86 12.64 40.74
CA LEU A 333 18.01 11.45 41.58
C LEU A 333 19.06 11.69 42.68
N ARG A 334 20.16 12.37 42.36
CA ARG A 334 21.17 12.83 43.33
C ARG A 334 20.61 13.86 44.30
N HIS A 335 19.72 14.77 43.86
CA HIS A 335 19.05 15.72 44.74
C HIS A 335 18.10 15.00 45.71
N SER A 336 17.24 14.13 45.20
CA SER A 336 16.30 13.31 45.97
C SER A 336 17.00 12.42 47.00
N LEU A 337 18.08 11.73 46.60
CA LEU A 337 18.89 10.91 47.51
C LEU A 337 19.62 11.79 48.55
N GLY A 338 20.08 12.98 48.16
CA GLY A 338 20.66 13.98 49.06
C GLY A 338 19.67 14.60 50.04
N GLN A 339 18.38 14.67 49.70
CA GLN A 339 17.31 15.02 50.64
C GLN A 339 17.05 13.88 51.62
N LYS A 340 16.80 12.66 51.14
CA LYS A 340 16.58 11.48 52.00
C LYS A 340 17.72 11.25 52.99
N LYS A 341 18.98 11.43 52.55
CA LYS A 341 20.15 11.37 53.43
C LYS A 341 20.08 12.42 54.56
N ARG A 342 19.72 13.67 54.27
CA ARG A 342 19.59 14.74 55.27
C ARG A 342 18.47 14.45 56.26
N GLU A 343 17.34 13.95 55.79
CA GLU A 343 16.20 13.53 56.64
C GLU A 343 16.60 12.40 57.59
N LEU A 344 17.22 11.33 57.09
CA LEU A 344 17.77 10.23 57.89
C LEU A 344 18.82 10.69 58.90
N GLU A 345 19.70 11.64 58.53
CA GLU A 345 20.67 12.23 59.47
C GLU A 345 20.00 13.04 60.60
N ILE A 346 18.87 13.69 60.33
CA ILE A 346 18.07 14.40 61.33
C ILE A 346 17.37 13.41 62.25
N GLU A 347 16.69 12.39 61.72
CA GLU A 347 16.05 11.34 62.50
C GLU A 347 17.05 10.60 63.40
N LEU A 348 18.23 10.25 62.87
CA LEU A 348 19.29 9.59 63.63
C LEU A 348 19.81 10.48 64.78
N LYS A 349 19.92 11.81 64.58
CA LYS A 349 20.22 12.77 65.66
C LYS A 349 19.10 12.84 66.70
N GLN A 350 17.84 12.78 66.29
CA GLN A 350 16.69 12.76 67.22
C GLN A 350 16.65 11.46 68.04
N MET A 351 16.81 10.30 67.39
CA MET A 351 16.93 8.97 68.02
C MET A 351 18.06 8.92 69.04
N LYS A 352 19.25 9.48 68.73
CA LYS A 352 20.38 9.57 69.67
C LYS A 352 20.02 10.39 70.92
N ARG A 353 19.47 11.59 70.75
CA ARG A 353 19.02 12.44 71.87
C ARG A 353 17.93 11.76 72.71
N LEU A 354 17.02 11.02 72.07
CA LEU A 354 15.97 10.28 72.77
C LEU A 354 16.56 9.11 73.58
N LYS A 355 17.52 8.37 73.02
CA LYS A 355 18.26 7.31 73.73
C LYS A 355 19.03 7.86 74.93
N GLU A 356 19.68 9.02 74.79
CA GLU A 356 20.37 9.70 75.90
C GLU A 356 19.40 10.05 77.03
N LYS A 357 18.25 10.66 76.72
CA LYS A 357 17.18 10.96 77.70
C LYS A 357 16.65 9.70 78.39
N PHE A 358 16.36 8.63 77.65
CA PHE A 358 15.94 7.35 78.25
C PHE A 358 17.03 6.77 79.16
N THR A 359 18.31 6.91 78.79
CA THR A 359 19.43 6.46 79.63
C THR A 359 19.55 7.27 80.92
N GLU A 360 19.32 8.59 80.86
CA GLU A 360 19.31 9.46 82.05
C GLU A 360 18.11 9.16 82.97
N ILE A 361 16.91 8.98 82.40
CA ILE A 361 15.71 8.57 83.15
C ILE A 361 15.95 7.22 83.83
N ASN A 362 16.47 6.23 83.11
CA ASN A 362 16.78 4.92 83.69
C ASN A 362 17.81 5.03 84.83
N LYS A 363 18.85 5.86 84.70
CA LYS A 363 19.80 6.12 85.79
C LYS A 363 19.13 6.74 87.03
N LYS A 364 18.20 7.69 86.85
CA LYS A 364 17.42 8.29 87.95
C LYS A 364 16.46 7.30 88.60
N LEU A 365 15.83 6.43 87.81
CA LEU A 365 14.93 5.38 88.31
C LEU A 365 15.70 4.37 89.18
N ASN A 366 16.83 3.85 88.69
CA ASN A 366 17.67 2.92 89.44
C ASN A 366 18.24 3.55 90.73
N SER A 367 18.64 4.83 90.72
CA SER A 367 19.17 5.49 91.93
C SER A 367 18.10 5.79 92.99
N LEU A 368 16.83 5.99 92.58
CA LEU A 368 15.69 6.05 93.48
C LEU A 368 15.36 4.67 94.07
N GLN A 369 15.46 3.62 93.26
CA GLN A 369 15.15 2.25 93.66
C GLN A 369 16.18 1.70 94.68
N VAL A 370 17.46 2.01 94.50
CA VAL A 370 18.52 1.73 95.49
C VAL A 370 18.29 2.50 96.81
N ARG A 371 17.74 3.72 96.76
CA ARG A 371 17.36 4.51 97.95
C ARG A 371 16.09 4.02 98.66
N GLN A 372 15.37 3.04 98.10
CA GLN A 372 14.23 2.40 98.76
C GLN A 372 14.57 1.01 99.32
N GLN A 373 15.82 0.55 99.16
CA GLN A 373 16.33 -0.74 99.64
C GLN A 373 17.47 -0.61 100.68
N ALA A 374 17.76 0.62 101.10
CA ALA A 374 18.68 0.96 102.19
C ALA A 374 17.93 1.83 103.22
#